data_AF-A0A6V8NQI4-F1
#
_entry.id   AF-A0A6V8NQI4-F1
#
_cell.length_a   1.000
_cell.length_b   1.000
_cell.length_c   1.000
_cell.angle_alpha   90.00
_cell.angle_beta   90.00
_cell.angle_gamma   90.00
#
_symmetry.space_group_name_H-M   'P 1'
#
loop_
_entity.id
_entity.type
_entity.pdbx_description
1 polymer ?
#
loop_
_entity_poly.entity_id
_entity_poly.type
_entity_poly.pdbx_seq_one_letter_code
_entity_poly.pdbx_strand_id
1 'polypeptide(L)' 'MIRSMTGYGLAESRPDETIRFKVEIRSVNHRYLDVSIRLPRELQSLEDRVRKSVQ' A
#
# COMPACT_ATOMS: atom_id res chain seq x y z
N MET A 1 -13.73 12.04 -6.40
CA MET A 1 -14.61 11.46 -5.35
C MET A 1 -14.64 9.95 -5.54
N ILE A 2 -14.15 9.15 -4.59
CA ILE A 2 -14.15 7.68 -4.71
C ILE A 2 -15.60 7.21 -4.53
N ARG A 3 -16.23 6.69 -5.60
CA ARG A 3 -17.65 6.28 -5.59
C ARG A 3 -17.90 4.81 -5.29
N SER A 4 -16.87 4.02 -4.96
CA SER A 4 -17.02 2.58 -4.70
C SER A 4 -15.80 2.02 -3.97
N MET A 5 -15.48 2.53 -2.77
CA MET A 5 -14.47 1.89 -1.91
C MET A 5 -15.09 0.61 -1.33
N THR A 6 -14.46 -0.54 -1.58
CA THR A 6 -14.93 -1.86 -1.11
C THR A 6 -14.15 -2.39 0.08
N GLY A 7 -12.97 -1.82 0.35
CA GLY A 7 -12.10 -2.29 1.40
C GLY A 7 -11.14 -1.19 1.83
N TYR A 8 -10.92 -1.13 3.15
CA TYR A 8 -9.95 -0.28 3.79
C TYR A 8 -9.14 -1.13 4.77
N GLY A 9 -7.82 -1.02 4.67
CA GLY A 9 -6.89 -1.67 5.59
C GLY A 9 -5.85 -0.65 6.06
N LEU A 10 -5.60 -0.63 7.37
CA LEU A 10 -4.51 0.14 7.95
C LEU A 10 -3.68 -0.77 8.84
N ALA A 11 -2.37 -0.76 8.62
CA ALA A 11 -1.41 -1.44 9.46
C ALA A 11 -0.31 -0.46 9.87
N GLU A 12 0.03 -0.49 11.15
CA GLU A 12 1.17 0.24 11.69
C GLU A 12 2.12 -0.77 12.33
N SER A 13 3.40 -0.62 12.07
CA SER A 13 4.46 -1.45 12.64
C SER A 13 5.59 -0.58 13.16
N ARG A 14 6.14 -0.96 14.30
CA ARG A 14 7.28 -0.30 14.94
C ARG A 14 8.33 -1.37 15.25
N PRO A 15 9.23 -1.65 14.30
CA PRO A 15 10.30 -2.61 14.55
C PRO A 15 11.29 -2.11 15.61
N ASP A 16 11.50 -0.79 15.71
CA ASP A 16 12.42 -0.15 16.67
C ASP A 16 11.84 1.20 17.14
N GLU A 17 12.46 1.83 18.15
CA GLU A 17 12.03 3.14 18.66
C GLU A 17 12.14 4.27 17.62
N THR A 18 13.06 4.14 16.67
CA THR A 18 13.37 5.18 15.68
C THR A 18 12.58 5.02 14.38
N ILE A 19 12.06 3.82 14.09
CA ILE A 19 11.45 3.50 12.80
C ILE A 19 9.99 3.14 12.99
N ARG A 20 9.11 3.84 12.25
CA ARG A 20 7.68 3.55 12.20
C ARG A 20 7.25 3.36 10.76
N PHE A 21 6.60 2.23 10.50
CA PHE A 21 5.97 1.93 9.23
C PHE A 21 4.47 2.10 9.36
N LYS A 22 3.88 2.76 8.38
CA LYS A 22 2.43 2.89 8.23
C LYS A 22 2.08 2.50 6.80
N VAL A 23 1.21 1.50 6.68
CA VAL A 23 0.72 0.99 5.40
C VAL A 23 -0.78 1.18 5.37
N GLU A 24 -1.26 1.85 4.32
CA GLU A 24 -2.67 2.03 4.07
C GLU A 24 -3.04 1.38 2.74
N ILE A 25 -4.08 0.56 2.76
CA ILE A 25 -4.62 -0.13 1.59
C ILE A 25 -6.05 0.34 1.39
N ARG A 26 -6.36 0.75 0.16
CA ARG A 26 -7.71 1.12 -0.26
C ARG A 26 -8.03 0.32 -1.51
N SER A 27 -9.12 -0.43 -1.48
CA SER A 27 -9.63 -1.14 -2.65
C SER A 27 -10.91 -0.50 -3.16
N VAL A 28 -11.12 -0.59 -4.47
CA VAL A 28 -12.37 -0.21 -5.13
C VAL A 28 -12.92 -1.40 -5.88
N ASN A 29 -14.23 -1.44 -6.09
CA ASN A 29 -14.84 -2.50 -6.91
C ASN A 29 -14.47 -2.27 -8.38
N HIS A 30 -13.53 -3.04 -8.91
CA HIS A 30 -13.13 -2.95 -10.30
C HIS A 30 -12.91 -4.34 -10.91
N ARG A 31 -13.25 -4.49 -12.20
CA ARG A 31 -13.14 -5.78 -12.90
C ARG A 31 -11.68 -6.25 -13.07
N TYR A 32 -10.75 -5.31 -13.10
CA TYR A 32 -9.31 -5.57 -13.25
C TYR A 32 -8.57 -5.12 -11.98
N LEU A 33 -7.56 -5.90 -11.60
CA LEU A 33 -6.64 -5.55 -10.53
C LEU A 33 -5.63 -4.51 -11.05
N ASP A 34 -5.83 -3.26 -10.67
CA ASP A 34 -4.86 -2.18 -10.89
C ASP A 34 -4.31 -1.75 -9.52
N VAL A 35 -3.01 -1.91 -9.32
CA VAL A 35 -2.33 -1.65 -8.05
C VAL A 35 -1.46 -0.42 -8.19
N SER A 36 -1.90 0.68 -7.58
CA SER A 36 -1.09 1.90 -7.42
C SER A 36 -0.36 1.88 -6.09
N ILE A 37 0.97 1.76 -6.14
CA ILE A 37 1.85 1.76 -4.96
C ILE A 37 2.49 3.14 -4.83
N ARG A 38 2.44 3.72 -3.62
CA ARG A 38 3.11 4.98 -3.30
C ARG A 38 4.08 4.75 -2.15
N LEU A 39 5.37 4.79 -2.46
CA LEU A 39 6.44 4.68 -1.47
C LEU A 39 7.18 6.01 -1.30
N PRO A 40 7.74 6.29 -0.11
CA PRO A 40 8.73 7.36 0.09
C PRO A 40 9.92 7.22 -0.87
N ARG A 41 10.63 8.32 -1.13
CA ARG A 41 11.75 8.35 -2.10
C ARG A 41 12.84 7.34 -1.74
N GLU A 42 13.08 7.18 -0.45
CA GLU A 42 14.09 6.28 0.11
C GLU A 42 13.77 4.80 -0.15
N LEU A 43 12.48 4.47 -0.39
CA LEU A 43 11.99 3.11 -0.57
C LEU A 43 11.57 2.81 -2.02
N GLN A 44 11.79 3.72 -2.97
CA GLN A 44 11.40 3.52 -4.38
C GLN A 44 12.03 2.27 -4.99
N SER A 45 13.26 1.91 -4.59
CA SER A 45 13.92 0.68 -5.04
C SER A 45 13.17 -0.62 -4.66
N LEU A 46 12.27 -0.55 -3.68
CA LEU A 46 11.45 -1.67 -3.24
C LEU A 46 10.10 -1.76 -3.98
N GLU A 47 9.75 -0.78 -4.82
CA GLU A 47 8.44 -0.71 -5.47
C GLU A 47 8.11 -1.99 -6.24
N ASP A 48 9.04 -2.49 -7.05
CA ASP A 48 8.87 -3.75 -7.81
C ASP A 48 8.67 -4.97 -6.91
N ARG A 49 9.37 -5.01 -5.76
CA ARG A 49 9.21 -6.10 -4.80
C ARG A 49 7.82 -6.07 -4.15
N VAL A 50 7.35 -4.88 -3.79
CA VAL A 50 6.01 -4.71 -3.23
C VAL A 50 4.96 -5.06 -4.29
N ARG A 51 5.12 -4.61 -5.53
CA ARG A 51 4.21 -4.95 -6.64
C ARG A 51 4.06 -6.46 -6.83
N LYS A 52 5.17 -7.19 -6.84
CA LYS A 52 5.17 -8.67 -6.94
C LYS A 52 4.54 -9.38 -5.74
N SER A 53 4.50 -8.74 -4.57
CA SER A 53 3.90 -9.35 -3.37
C SER A 53 2.38 -9.25 -3.30
N VAL A 54 1.77 -8.37 -4.12
CA VAL A 54 0.32 -8.09 -4.10
C VAL A 54 -0.37 -8.47 -5.41
N GLN A 55 0.38 -8.92 -6.42
CA GLN A 55 -0.11 -9.54 -7.65
C GLN A 55 0.01 -11.05 -7.55
#